data_AF-A0A419DGY6-F1
#
_entry.id   AF-A0A419DGY6-F1
#
_cell.length_a   1.000
_cell.length_b   1.000
_cell.length_c   1.000
_cell.angle_alpha   90.00
_cell.angle_beta   90.00
_cell.angle_gamma   90.00
#
_symmetry.space_group_name_H-M   'P 1'
#
loop_
_entity.id
_entity.type
_entity.pdbx_description
1 polymer ?
#
loop_
_entity_poly.entity_id
_entity_poly.type
_entity_poly.pdbx_seq_one_letter_code
_entity_poly.pdbx_strand_id
1 'polypeptide(L)'
;MANSWQSDYAHLKGFVEKQPGIEISPESVVLPEDIRAEFYRLFDMVQISFIKGHFSEELAKGYLLSRHWLEVQRDVAKTLNLEAITLPAGSSWFFNDPLDGLMRGLFDTLFNLLKNKITPDVFEQTASKIVKDDFTKYFREGYQRWAILALIKLLLPDKLYSVPTQDFHEPSEAEGDPVPGSYIKEVPEATETNLISFEHDLMCSFLAPKIIIHSTKLDCFVSFLPDFYEPRWKARLLSSKQEWYRIADIKKEFGINKLWPDLVINMADDKADLVLAADYFQISRPDMIVDCREDGDWFQREGLGILKRHYDVLKPRLGSFVICREAVPEAALKELEAGKAVAAAGAEAQQVQNPDSTEQELKSAQALEASGTAVGNQANIHFLTSDFDMSSLGEIIDAMQASRQDMLSKSTAVEGVSGEDGKDTAQKGA
;
A
#
# COMPACT_ATOMS: atom_id res chain seq x y z
N MET A 1 -33.96 -17.50 -16.78
CA MET A 1 -34.25 -16.37 -17.69
C MET A 1 -33.86 -15.12 -16.92
N ALA A 2 -32.76 -14.47 -17.31
CA ALA A 2 -32.22 -13.33 -16.57
C ALA A 2 -33.25 -12.18 -16.61
N ASN A 3 -33.62 -11.68 -15.44
CA ASN A 3 -34.28 -10.39 -15.30
C ASN A 3 -33.30 -9.35 -15.82
N SER A 4 -33.45 -9.00 -17.09
CA SER A 4 -32.54 -8.08 -17.75
C SER A 4 -32.78 -6.70 -17.14
N TRP A 5 -31.70 -5.97 -16.81
CA TRP A 5 -31.79 -4.63 -16.25
C TRP A 5 -32.64 -3.69 -17.11
N GLN A 6 -32.77 -3.99 -18.41
CA GLN A 6 -33.66 -3.30 -19.35
C GLN A 6 -35.15 -3.43 -18.98
N SER A 7 -35.57 -4.55 -18.37
CA SER A 7 -36.94 -4.72 -17.86
C SER A 7 -37.20 -3.79 -16.68
N ASP A 8 -36.26 -3.72 -15.72
CA ASP A 8 -36.37 -2.79 -14.60
C ASP A 8 -36.29 -1.33 -15.07
N TYR A 9 -35.47 -1.06 -16.09
CA TYR A 9 -35.39 0.26 -16.71
C TYR A 9 -36.69 0.65 -17.42
N ALA A 10 -37.32 -0.29 -18.15
CA ALA A 10 -38.62 -0.06 -18.75
C ALA A 10 -39.70 0.22 -17.68
N HIS A 11 -39.63 -0.45 -16.52
CA HIS A 11 -40.52 -0.20 -15.41
C HIS A 11 -40.30 1.20 -14.80
N LEU A 12 -39.05 1.59 -14.56
CA LEU A 12 -38.69 2.94 -14.10
C LEU A 12 -39.17 4.02 -15.08
N LYS A 13 -38.96 3.83 -16.38
CA LYS A 13 -39.42 4.75 -17.42
C LYS A 13 -40.95 4.85 -17.43
N GLY A 14 -41.64 3.71 -17.35
CA GLY A 14 -43.10 3.68 -17.26
C GLY A 14 -43.65 4.33 -15.98
N PHE A 15 -42.89 4.30 -14.88
CA PHE A 15 -43.22 5.05 -13.67
C PHE A 15 -43.10 6.56 -13.89
N VAL A 16 -41.98 7.01 -14.50
CA VAL A 16 -41.75 8.42 -14.85
C VAL A 16 -42.87 8.98 -15.75
N GLU A 17 -43.25 8.24 -16.79
CA GLU A 17 -44.28 8.66 -17.75
C GLU A 17 -45.69 8.79 -17.15
N LYS A 18 -45.99 8.03 -16.09
CA LYS A 18 -47.30 8.05 -15.40
C LYS A 18 -47.43 9.16 -14.38
N GLN A 19 -46.34 9.80 -13.98
CA GLN A 19 -46.31 10.79 -12.91
C GLN A 19 -46.12 12.20 -13.50
N PRO A 20 -47.19 13.01 -13.64
CA PRO A 20 -47.11 14.30 -14.32
C PRO A 20 -46.24 15.34 -13.58
N GLY A 21 -45.91 15.11 -12.30
CA GLY A 21 -45.01 15.96 -11.53
C GLY A 21 -43.52 15.66 -11.73
N ILE A 22 -43.16 14.56 -12.40
CA ILE A 22 -41.77 14.25 -12.73
C ILE A 22 -41.38 14.95 -14.01
N GLU A 23 -40.33 15.77 -13.95
CA GLU A 23 -39.71 16.34 -15.14
C GLU A 23 -38.29 15.81 -15.28
N ILE A 24 -38.03 15.03 -16.33
CA ILE A 24 -36.68 14.59 -16.70
C ILE A 24 -36.42 15.08 -18.11
N SER A 25 -35.52 16.04 -18.23
CA SER A 25 -35.04 16.57 -19.50
C SER A 25 -33.51 16.50 -19.53
N PRO A 26 -32.86 16.74 -20.68
CA PRO A 26 -31.41 16.81 -20.74
C PRO A 26 -30.82 17.72 -19.65
N GLU A 27 -31.44 18.87 -19.37
CA GLU A 27 -30.86 19.87 -18.48
C GLU A 27 -31.52 19.99 -17.11
N SER A 28 -32.58 19.22 -16.84
CA SER A 28 -33.29 19.30 -15.55
C SER A 28 -33.78 17.93 -15.08
N VAL A 29 -33.78 17.74 -13.76
CA VAL A 29 -34.45 16.64 -13.07
C VAL A 29 -35.26 17.25 -11.92
N VAL A 30 -36.58 17.19 -12.02
CA VAL A 30 -37.50 17.62 -10.97
C VAL A 30 -38.24 16.39 -10.45
N LEU A 31 -38.04 16.11 -9.17
CA LEU A 31 -38.66 14.99 -8.45
C LEU A 31 -39.45 15.54 -7.25
N PRO A 32 -40.79 15.54 -7.31
CA PRO A 32 -41.65 15.87 -6.18
C PRO A 32 -41.33 15.00 -4.96
N GLU A 33 -41.50 15.57 -3.77
CA GLU A 33 -41.07 14.95 -2.52
C GLU A 33 -41.81 13.64 -2.22
N ASP A 34 -43.11 13.59 -2.51
CA ASP A 34 -44.00 12.47 -2.24
C ASP A 34 -43.71 11.21 -3.08
N ILE A 35 -43.06 11.37 -4.22
CA ILE A 35 -42.73 10.24 -5.13
C ILE A 35 -41.24 9.90 -5.18
N ARG A 36 -40.39 10.72 -4.55
CA ARG A 36 -38.92 10.58 -4.60
C ARG A 36 -38.44 9.22 -4.09
N ALA A 37 -39.05 8.71 -3.01
CA ALA A 37 -38.67 7.43 -2.43
C ALA A 37 -38.92 6.26 -3.40
N GLU A 38 -40.07 6.22 -4.05
CA GLU A 38 -40.40 5.17 -5.02
C GLU A 38 -39.58 5.28 -6.30
N PHE A 39 -39.32 6.52 -6.76
CA PHE A 39 -38.41 6.75 -7.89
C PHE A 39 -37.03 6.15 -7.61
N TYR A 40 -36.41 6.46 -6.47
CA TYR A 40 -35.08 5.94 -6.15
C TYR A 40 -35.10 4.43 -5.90
N ARG A 41 -36.16 3.87 -5.32
CA ARG A 41 -36.32 2.41 -5.22
C ARG A 41 -36.25 1.73 -6.58
N LEU A 42 -36.96 2.27 -7.58
CA LEU A 42 -36.94 1.75 -8.96
C LEU A 42 -35.60 2.04 -9.67
N PHE A 43 -35.00 3.19 -9.41
CA PHE A 43 -33.69 3.57 -9.93
C PHE A 43 -32.60 2.60 -9.45
N ASP A 44 -32.54 2.33 -8.15
CA ASP A 44 -31.60 1.40 -7.54
C ASP A 44 -31.83 -0.01 -8.06
N MET A 45 -33.09 -0.44 -8.27
CA MET A 45 -33.38 -1.74 -8.88
C MET A 45 -32.71 -1.94 -10.24
N VAL A 46 -32.67 -0.91 -11.10
CA VAL A 46 -31.99 -1.00 -12.40
C VAL A 46 -30.49 -1.24 -12.20
N GLN A 47 -29.86 -0.48 -11.29
CA GLN A 47 -28.44 -0.62 -10.98
C GLN A 47 -28.13 -2.00 -10.39
N ILE A 48 -28.95 -2.46 -9.43
CA ILE A 48 -28.82 -3.78 -8.81
C ILE A 48 -28.91 -4.89 -9.87
N SER A 49 -29.93 -4.85 -10.71
CA SER A 49 -30.12 -5.86 -11.75
C SER A 49 -29.01 -5.83 -12.80
N PHE A 50 -28.49 -4.65 -13.14
CA PHE A 50 -27.33 -4.51 -14.02
C PHE A 50 -26.09 -5.19 -13.41
N ILE A 51 -25.72 -4.84 -12.18
CA ILE A 51 -24.52 -5.40 -11.54
C ILE A 51 -24.68 -6.90 -11.31
N LYS A 52 -25.82 -7.37 -10.78
CA LYS A 52 -26.07 -8.80 -10.58
C LYS A 52 -26.12 -9.59 -11.89
N GLY A 53 -26.57 -8.97 -12.97
CA GLY A 53 -26.64 -9.60 -14.29
C GLY A 53 -25.28 -9.74 -14.98
N HIS A 54 -24.40 -8.75 -14.83
CA HIS A 54 -23.15 -8.67 -15.58
C HIS A 54 -21.88 -8.96 -14.76
N PHE A 55 -21.92 -8.79 -13.44
CA PHE A 55 -20.76 -8.81 -12.53
C PHE A 55 -20.97 -9.74 -11.33
N SER A 56 -21.65 -10.86 -11.53
CA SER A 56 -22.01 -11.78 -10.44
C SER A 56 -20.77 -12.44 -9.78
N GLU A 57 -19.71 -12.70 -10.56
CA GLU A 57 -18.48 -13.30 -10.06
C GLU A 57 -17.66 -12.29 -9.25
N GLU A 58 -17.53 -11.06 -9.75
CA GLU A 58 -16.91 -9.94 -9.06
C GLU A 58 -17.63 -9.64 -7.75
N LEU A 59 -18.97 -9.60 -7.76
CA LEU A 59 -19.76 -9.44 -6.54
C LEU A 59 -19.48 -10.55 -5.52
N ALA A 60 -19.41 -11.81 -5.96
CA ALA A 60 -19.10 -12.92 -5.06
C ALA A 60 -17.72 -12.75 -4.40
N LYS A 61 -16.71 -12.35 -5.18
CA LYS A 61 -15.37 -12.01 -4.66
C LYS A 61 -15.42 -10.83 -3.69
N GLY A 62 -16.14 -9.77 -4.04
CA GLY A 62 -16.33 -8.59 -3.19
C GLY A 62 -16.95 -8.95 -1.83
N TYR A 63 -17.98 -9.79 -1.81
CA TYR A 63 -18.62 -10.23 -0.56
C TYR A 63 -17.69 -11.13 0.28
N LEU A 64 -16.87 -11.96 -0.37
CA LEU A 64 -15.84 -12.75 0.32
C LEU A 64 -14.84 -11.82 1.03
N LEU A 65 -14.29 -10.85 0.31
CA LEU A 65 -13.40 -9.82 0.85
C LEU A 65 -14.06 -9.05 2.01
N SER A 66 -15.27 -8.54 1.81
CA SER A 66 -16.03 -7.80 2.82
C SER A 66 -16.18 -8.59 4.12
N ARG A 67 -16.51 -9.89 4.04
CA ARG A 67 -16.60 -10.76 5.22
C ARG A 67 -15.28 -10.82 5.99
N HIS A 68 -14.16 -11.10 5.30
CA HIS A 68 -12.85 -11.23 5.95
C HIS A 68 -12.33 -9.89 6.48
N TRP A 69 -12.60 -8.80 5.77
CA TRP A 69 -12.35 -7.43 6.23
C TRP A 69 -13.09 -7.14 7.54
N LEU A 70 -14.41 -7.32 7.58
CA LEU A 70 -15.24 -7.02 8.75
C LEU A 70 -14.88 -7.89 9.97
N GLU A 71 -14.45 -9.13 9.73
CA GLU A 71 -13.96 -10.02 10.78
C GLU A 71 -12.66 -9.50 11.40
N VAL A 72 -11.62 -9.25 10.58
CA VAL A 72 -10.32 -8.79 11.09
C VAL A 72 -10.41 -7.37 11.68
N GLN A 73 -11.24 -6.50 11.07
CA GLN A 73 -11.52 -5.16 11.57
C GLN A 73 -12.09 -5.21 13.00
N ARG A 74 -13.09 -6.07 13.24
CA ARG A 74 -13.71 -6.21 14.57
C ARG A 74 -12.70 -6.71 15.60
N ASP A 75 -11.87 -7.68 15.23
CA ASP A 75 -10.90 -8.26 16.14
C ASP A 75 -9.79 -7.28 16.52
N VAL A 76 -9.25 -6.54 15.54
CA VAL A 76 -8.25 -5.49 15.79
C VAL A 76 -8.85 -4.35 16.60
N ALA A 77 -10.06 -3.90 16.25
CA ALA A 77 -10.76 -2.84 16.99
C ALA A 77 -10.97 -3.22 18.45
N LYS A 78 -11.37 -4.46 18.72
CA LYS A 78 -11.52 -4.96 20.09
C LYS A 78 -10.18 -5.05 20.83
N THR A 79 -9.12 -5.54 20.16
CA THR A 79 -7.80 -5.76 20.78
C THR A 79 -7.15 -4.44 21.20
N LEU A 80 -7.24 -3.41 20.35
CA LEU A 80 -6.66 -2.09 20.59
C LEU A 80 -7.64 -1.08 21.21
N ASN A 81 -8.87 -1.50 21.53
CA ASN A 81 -9.95 -0.62 22.00
C ASN A 81 -10.14 0.62 21.10
N LEU A 82 -10.23 0.38 19.79
CA LEU A 82 -10.33 1.45 18.79
C LEU A 82 -11.70 2.14 18.83
N GLU A 83 -11.70 3.45 18.67
CA GLU A 83 -12.91 4.23 18.40
C GLU A 83 -13.40 4.00 16.96
N ALA A 84 -12.47 3.98 16.00
CA ALA A 84 -12.79 3.76 14.60
C ALA A 84 -11.59 3.23 13.80
N ILE A 85 -11.91 2.67 12.62
CA ILE A 85 -10.98 2.45 11.52
C ILE A 85 -11.54 3.24 10.33
N THR A 86 -10.88 4.33 9.94
CA THR A 86 -11.37 5.23 8.88
C THR A 86 -10.80 4.84 7.51
N LEU A 87 -11.64 5.01 6.49
CA LEU A 87 -11.38 4.65 5.10
C LEU A 87 -11.91 5.78 4.20
N PRO A 88 -11.30 6.01 3.02
CA PRO A 88 -11.93 6.78 1.97
C PRO A 88 -13.36 6.29 1.70
N ALA A 89 -14.29 7.22 1.46
CA ALA A 89 -15.72 6.91 1.38
C ALA A 89 -16.06 5.78 0.40
N GLY A 90 -15.45 5.78 -0.78
CA GLY A 90 -15.63 4.72 -1.79
C GLY A 90 -15.28 3.32 -1.28
N SER A 91 -14.11 3.18 -0.64
CA SER A 91 -13.71 1.89 -0.07
C SER A 91 -14.58 1.52 1.13
N SER A 92 -14.97 2.49 1.96
CA SER A 92 -15.88 2.24 3.09
C SER A 92 -17.21 1.64 2.63
N TRP A 93 -17.83 2.19 1.59
CA TRP A 93 -19.08 1.63 1.04
C TRP A 93 -18.86 0.21 0.51
N PHE A 94 -17.82 -0.01 -0.31
CA PHE A 94 -17.54 -1.33 -0.90
C PHE A 94 -17.20 -2.39 0.15
N PHE A 95 -16.45 -2.05 1.20
CA PHE A 95 -16.04 -3.03 2.22
C PHE A 95 -17.18 -3.45 3.13
N ASN A 96 -18.18 -2.59 3.32
CA ASN A 96 -19.37 -2.88 4.12
C ASN A 96 -20.46 -3.58 3.30
N ASP A 97 -20.72 -3.11 2.08
CA ASP A 97 -21.63 -3.75 1.11
C ASP A 97 -21.11 -3.54 -0.32
N PRO A 98 -20.46 -4.54 -0.92
CA PRO A 98 -19.93 -4.47 -2.28
C PRO A 98 -20.95 -4.03 -3.33
N LEU A 99 -22.23 -4.40 -3.18
CA LEU A 99 -23.27 -3.99 -4.12
C LEU A 99 -23.56 -2.49 -4.01
N ASP A 100 -23.73 -1.97 -2.78
CA ASP A 100 -23.91 -0.53 -2.55
C ASP A 100 -22.70 0.27 -3.07
N GLY A 101 -21.49 -0.21 -2.78
CA GLY A 101 -20.25 0.43 -3.23
C GLY A 101 -20.18 0.58 -4.75
N LEU A 102 -20.54 -0.48 -5.51
CA LEU A 102 -20.50 -0.46 -6.97
C LEU A 102 -21.67 0.30 -7.61
N MET A 103 -22.85 0.32 -6.97
CA MET A 103 -24.01 1.06 -7.47
C MET A 103 -23.76 2.57 -7.58
N ARG A 104 -22.97 3.14 -6.66
CA ARG A 104 -22.73 4.58 -6.58
C ARG A 104 -22.07 5.16 -7.83
N GLY A 105 -21.16 4.41 -8.46
CA GLY A 105 -20.53 4.81 -9.73
C GLY A 105 -21.53 4.87 -10.90
N LEU A 106 -22.67 4.19 -10.80
CA LEU A 106 -23.68 4.12 -11.86
C LEU A 106 -24.72 5.25 -11.81
N PHE A 107 -24.70 6.10 -10.78
CA PHE A 107 -25.72 7.12 -10.56
C PHE A 107 -25.84 8.08 -11.75
N ASP A 108 -24.76 8.75 -12.12
CA ASP A 108 -24.78 9.73 -13.22
C ASP A 108 -25.05 9.06 -14.57
N THR A 109 -24.50 7.87 -14.78
CA THR A 109 -24.67 7.11 -16.04
C THR A 109 -26.12 6.71 -16.25
N LEU A 110 -26.82 6.25 -15.21
CA LEU A 110 -28.24 5.92 -15.31
C LEU A 110 -29.12 7.16 -15.47
N PHE A 111 -28.79 8.29 -14.82
CA PHE A 111 -29.47 9.56 -15.10
C PHE A 111 -29.29 10.01 -16.54
N ASN A 112 -28.09 9.88 -17.12
CA ASN A 112 -27.85 10.20 -18.52
C ASN A 112 -28.70 9.33 -19.46
N LEU A 113 -28.91 8.06 -19.12
CA LEU A 113 -29.81 7.17 -19.85
C LEU A 113 -31.28 7.62 -19.72
N LEU A 114 -31.74 7.95 -18.51
CA LEU A 114 -33.11 8.47 -18.30
C LEU A 114 -33.38 9.79 -19.03
N LYS A 115 -32.37 10.66 -19.11
CA LYS A 115 -32.43 11.93 -19.84
C LYS A 115 -32.35 11.76 -21.37
N ASN A 116 -32.24 10.53 -21.86
CA ASN A 116 -31.96 10.21 -23.26
C ASN A 116 -30.68 10.88 -23.81
N LYS A 117 -29.69 11.20 -22.94
CA LYS A 117 -28.37 11.72 -23.36
C LYS A 117 -27.49 10.60 -23.93
N ILE A 118 -27.75 9.36 -23.52
CA ILE A 118 -27.07 8.16 -24.02
C ILE A 118 -28.11 7.09 -24.37
N THR A 119 -27.73 6.15 -25.24
CA THR A 119 -28.55 4.99 -25.60
C THR A 119 -28.31 3.84 -24.60
N PRO A 120 -29.19 2.82 -24.57
CA PRO A 120 -28.98 1.62 -23.75
C PRO A 120 -27.64 0.93 -23.99
N ASP A 121 -27.20 0.84 -25.26
CA ASP A 121 -25.91 0.22 -25.61
C ASP A 121 -24.71 1.03 -25.06
N VAL A 122 -24.79 2.37 -25.13
CA VAL A 122 -23.76 3.26 -24.57
C VAL A 122 -23.77 3.20 -23.05
N PHE A 123 -24.96 3.10 -22.42
CA PHE A 123 -25.07 2.85 -20.98
C PHE A 123 -24.38 1.56 -20.59
N GLU A 124 -24.68 0.44 -21.25
CA GLU A 124 -24.12 -0.87 -20.91
C GLU A 124 -22.59 -0.87 -21.00
N GLN A 125 -22.01 -0.29 -22.05
CA GLN A 125 -20.55 -0.16 -22.20
C GLN A 125 -19.93 0.73 -21.11
N THR A 126 -20.52 1.91 -20.86
CA THR A 126 -20.00 2.88 -19.91
C THR A 126 -20.11 2.37 -18.47
N ALA A 127 -21.29 1.85 -18.11
CA ALA A 127 -21.56 1.25 -16.80
C ALA A 127 -20.67 0.04 -16.55
N SER A 128 -20.46 -0.82 -17.55
CA SER A 128 -19.56 -1.97 -17.42
C SER A 128 -18.12 -1.55 -17.12
N LYS A 129 -17.63 -0.51 -17.80
CA LYS A 129 -16.30 0.04 -17.56
C LYS A 129 -16.19 0.62 -16.14
N ILE A 130 -17.16 1.44 -15.72
CA ILE A 130 -17.17 2.04 -14.38
C ILE A 130 -17.15 0.94 -13.29
N VAL A 131 -18.05 -0.04 -13.36
CA VAL A 131 -18.13 -1.12 -12.38
C VAL A 131 -16.85 -1.93 -12.34
N LYS A 132 -16.26 -2.23 -13.50
CA LYS A 132 -14.98 -2.96 -13.57
C LYS A 132 -13.83 -2.16 -12.97
N ASP A 133 -13.72 -0.87 -13.29
CA ASP A 133 -12.67 0.01 -12.78
C ASP A 133 -12.81 0.17 -11.24
N ASP A 134 -14.03 0.42 -10.74
CA ASP A 134 -14.34 0.54 -9.31
C ASP A 134 -14.09 -0.78 -8.57
N PHE A 135 -14.56 -1.91 -9.09
CA PHE A 135 -14.30 -3.22 -8.50
C PHE A 135 -12.81 -3.50 -8.40
N THR A 136 -12.05 -3.31 -9.49
CA THR A 136 -10.60 -3.55 -9.51
C THR A 136 -9.91 -2.71 -8.44
N LYS A 137 -10.23 -1.41 -8.38
CA LYS A 137 -9.67 -0.49 -7.40
C LYS A 137 -9.98 -0.91 -5.96
N TYR A 138 -11.26 -1.05 -5.62
CA TYR A 138 -11.66 -1.30 -4.23
C TYR A 138 -11.32 -2.72 -3.77
N PHE A 139 -11.33 -3.71 -4.67
CA PHE A 139 -10.93 -5.07 -4.33
C PHE A 139 -9.44 -5.12 -3.96
N ARG A 140 -8.57 -4.46 -4.74
CA ARG A 140 -7.14 -4.32 -4.44
C ARG A 140 -6.91 -3.61 -3.10
N GLU A 141 -7.52 -2.43 -2.91
CA GLU A 141 -7.40 -1.67 -1.66
C GLU A 141 -7.87 -2.50 -0.46
N GLY A 142 -8.97 -3.22 -0.59
CA GLY A 142 -9.51 -4.05 0.47
C GLY A 142 -8.60 -5.22 0.82
N TYR A 143 -8.01 -5.88 -0.19
CA TYR A 143 -7.06 -6.96 0.03
C TYR A 143 -5.79 -6.47 0.76
N GLN A 144 -5.24 -5.33 0.34
CA GLN A 144 -4.09 -4.69 0.99
C GLN A 144 -4.38 -4.33 2.44
N ARG A 145 -5.51 -3.66 2.70
CA ARG A 145 -5.88 -3.23 4.05
C ARG A 145 -6.24 -4.42 4.94
N TRP A 146 -6.87 -5.47 4.40
CA TRP A 146 -7.06 -6.73 5.10
C TRP A 146 -5.72 -7.32 5.55
N ALA A 147 -4.72 -7.39 4.66
CA ALA A 147 -3.39 -7.90 4.99
C ALA A 147 -2.71 -7.10 6.10
N ILE A 148 -2.82 -5.76 6.07
CA ILE A 148 -2.30 -4.89 7.14
C ILE A 148 -2.97 -5.21 8.48
N LEU A 149 -4.30 -5.26 8.54
CA LEU A 149 -5.01 -5.58 9.79
C LEU A 149 -4.72 -7.01 10.28
N ALA A 150 -4.56 -7.96 9.36
CA ALA A 150 -4.17 -9.33 9.69
C ALA A 150 -2.79 -9.38 10.32
N LEU A 151 -1.79 -8.69 9.75
CA LEU A 151 -0.45 -8.58 10.33
C LEU A 151 -0.47 -7.91 11.70
N ILE A 152 -1.21 -6.81 11.85
CA ILE A 152 -1.40 -6.13 13.14
C ILE A 152 -1.95 -7.12 14.17
N LYS A 153 -3.00 -7.87 13.84
CA LYS A 153 -3.59 -8.87 14.75
C LYS A 153 -2.58 -9.94 15.16
N LEU A 154 -1.80 -10.48 14.22
CA LEU A 154 -0.81 -11.54 14.49
C LEU A 154 0.37 -11.08 15.35
N LEU A 155 0.62 -9.77 15.40
CA LEU A 155 1.65 -9.16 16.25
C LEU A 155 1.22 -8.95 17.71
N LEU A 156 -0.04 -9.27 18.05
CA LEU A 156 -0.58 -9.13 19.41
C LEU A 156 -0.34 -7.72 19.99
N PRO A 157 -0.95 -6.69 19.41
CA PRO A 157 -0.68 -5.31 19.76
C PRO A 157 -1.38 -4.94 21.07
N ASP A 158 -0.72 -4.15 21.91
CA ASP A 158 -1.30 -3.61 23.15
C ASP A 158 -1.40 -2.08 23.15
N LYS A 159 -0.66 -1.41 22.26
CA LYS A 159 -0.72 0.05 22.09
C LYS A 159 -0.68 0.44 20.62
N LEU A 160 -1.30 1.56 20.29
CA LEU A 160 -1.31 2.17 18.97
C LEU A 160 -0.91 3.63 19.06
N TYR A 161 -0.08 4.07 18.12
CA TYR A 161 0.39 5.43 17.97
C TYR A 161 0.25 5.87 16.52
N SER A 162 0.10 7.17 16.31
CA SER A 162 0.11 7.81 15.00
C SER A 162 0.99 9.05 15.04
N VAL A 163 1.66 9.36 13.93
CA VAL A 163 2.35 10.64 13.78
C VAL A 163 1.37 11.64 13.16
N PRO A 164 1.05 12.76 13.83
CA PRO A 164 0.15 13.77 13.27
C PRO A 164 0.86 14.48 12.12
N THR A 165 0.47 14.20 10.88
CA THR A 165 0.92 14.92 9.69
C THR A 165 0.08 16.18 9.50
N GLN A 166 0.73 17.28 9.10
CA GLN A 166 0.01 18.47 8.64
C GLN A 166 -0.21 18.33 7.14
N ASP A 167 -1.46 18.54 6.72
CA ASP A 167 -1.77 18.75 5.31
C ASP A 167 -1.02 19.98 4.83
N PHE A 168 -0.25 19.79 3.76
CA PHE A 168 0.33 20.92 3.06
C PHE A 168 -0.78 21.62 2.28
N HIS A 169 -1.26 22.74 2.79
CA HIS A 169 -2.01 23.69 1.97
C HIS A 169 -1.01 24.47 1.11
N GLU A 170 -1.19 24.43 -0.21
CA GLU A 170 -0.50 25.36 -1.11
C GLU A 170 -0.73 26.78 -0.58
N PRO A 171 0.32 27.56 -0.31
CA PRO A 171 0.13 28.95 0.05
C PRO A 171 -0.64 29.63 -1.08
N SER A 172 -1.50 30.59 -0.74
CA SER A 172 -2.32 31.30 -1.73
C SER A 172 -1.44 31.80 -2.89
N GLU A 173 -1.97 31.83 -4.12
CA GLU A 173 -1.28 32.21 -5.37
C GLU A 173 -0.39 33.47 -5.28
N ALA A 174 -0.61 34.33 -4.28
CA ALA A 174 0.18 35.52 -3.98
C ALA A 174 1.59 35.26 -3.42
N GLU A 175 1.89 34.09 -2.84
CA GLU A 175 3.20 33.81 -2.19
C GLU A 175 4.16 32.96 -3.05
N GLY A 176 3.71 32.48 -4.21
CA GLY A 176 4.48 31.59 -5.09
C GLY A 176 4.62 30.18 -4.54
N ASP A 177 4.73 29.20 -5.43
CA ASP A 177 4.84 27.80 -5.02
C ASP A 177 6.14 27.58 -4.24
N PRO A 178 6.07 27.10 -2.99
CA PRO A 178 7.26 26.82 -2.21
C PRO A 178 8.08 25.74 -2.90
N VAL A 179 9.37 26.02 -3.12
CA VAL A 179 10.29 25.06 -3.74
C VAL A 179 10.33 23.79 -2.88
N PRO A 180 9.99 22.60 -3.42
CA PRO A 180 10.02 21.36 -2.67
C PRO A 180 11.40 21.12 -2.00
N GLY A 181 11.39 20.66 -0.75
CA GLY A 181 12.58 20.44 0.05
C GLY A 181 13.23 21.68 0.66
N SER A 182 12.72 22.89 0.39
CA SER A 182 13.25 24.14 0.98
C SER A 182 12.87 24.34 2.44
N TYR A 183 11.77 23.74 2.89
CA TYR A 183 11.29 23.84 4.27
C TYR A 183 11.94 22.78 5.15
N ILE A 184 12.61 23.22 6.22
CA ILE A 184 13.21 22.35 7.23
C ILE A 184 12.38 22.42 8.51
N LYS A 185 11.77 21.30 8.90
CA LYS A 185 10.88 21.22 10.06
C LYS A 185 11.19 20.00 10.92
N GLU A 186 10.85 20.08 12.20
CA GLU A 186 10.88 18.92 13.08
C GLU A 186 9.71 18.00 12.75
N VAL A 187 9.97 16.70 12.77
CA VAL A 187 8.94 15.69 12.60
C VAL A 187 8.17 15.60 13.92
N PRO A 188 6.83 15.67 13.89
CA PRO A 188 6.02 15.51 15.09
C PRO A 188 6.29 14.18 15.81
N GLU A 189 6.17 14.18 17.14
CA GLU A 189 6.27 12.96 17.92
C GLU A 189 5.06 12.04 17.68
N ALA A 190 5.26 10.73 17.81
CA ALA A 190 4.16 9.77 17.77
C ALA A 190 3.29 9.88 19.03
N THR A 191 2.00 10.14 18.83
CA THR A 191 0.99 10.25 19.90
C THR A 191 0.17 8.97 19.99
N GLU A 192 -0.12 8.51 21.21
CA GLU A 192 -1.01 7.36 21.41
C GLU A 192 -2.41 7.69 20.90
N THR A 193 -3.04 6.73 20.24
CA THR A 193 -4.34 6.92 19.59
C THR A 193 -5.15 5.62 19.63
N ASN A 194 -6.46 5.75 19.50
CA ASN A 194 -7.42 4.66 19.32
C ASN A 194 -8.07 4.71 17.93
N LEU A 195 -7.44 5.39 16.98
CA LEU A 195 -7.88 5.54 15.60
C LEU A 195 -6.84 4.97 14.64
N ILE A 196 -7.25 4.03 13.78
CA ILE A 196 -6.48 3.67 12.59
C ILE A 196 -7.08 4.42 11.41
N SER A 197 -6.27 5.20 10.70
CA SER A 197 -6.70 5.90 9.49
C SER A 197 -5.96 5.39 8.26
N PHE A 198 -6.74 4.93 7.27
CA PHE A 198 -6.28 4.67 5.91
C PHE A 198 -6.66 5.81 4.95
N GLU A 199 -7.01 6.97 5.49
CA GLU A 199 -7.26 8.15 4.67
C GLU A 199 -5.94 8.72 4.16
N HIS A 200 -5.94 9.08 2.88
CA HIS A 200 -4.82 9.66 2.18
C HIS A 200 -4.80 11.17 2.38
N ASP A 201 -3.66 11.66 2.83
CA ASP A 201 -3.36 13.08 2.76
C ASP A 201 -2.91 13.34 1.30
N LEU A 202 -3.57 14.27 0.59
CA LEU A 202 -3.26 14.55 -0.82
C LEU A 202 -1.88 15.19 -1.00
N MET A 203 -1.41 15.91 0.03
CA MET A 203 -0.13 16.59 0.07
C MET A 203 0.39 16.61 1.49
N CYS A 204 1.57 16.04 1.71
CA CYS A 204 2.08 15.81 3.05
C CYS A 204 3.46 16.44 3.22
N SER A 205 3.68 17.04 4.39
CA SER A 205 5.00 17.54 4.77
C SER A 205 6.07 16.44 4.76
N PHE A 206 5.76 15.31 5.39
CA PHE A 206 6.63 14.15 5.55
C PHE A 206 5.87 12.88 5.23
N LEU A 207 6.58 11.83 4.82
CA LEU A 207 6.02 10.48 4.80
C LEU A 207 6.24 9.89 6.20
N ALA A 208 5.20 9.95 7.02
CA ALA A 208 5.20 9.46 8.39
C ALA A 208 4.11 8.39 8.57
N PRO A 209 4.37 7.33 9.36
CA PRO A 209 3.40 6.28 9.56
C PRO A 209 2.22 6.75 10.42
N LYS A 210 1.01 6.47 9.94
CA LYS A 210 -0.24 6.65 10.71
C LYS A 210 -0.55 5.46 11.62
N ILE A 211 0.21 4.37 11.50
CA ILE A 211 0.03 3.13 12.26
C ILE A 211 1.38 2.69 12.82
N ILE A 212 1.63 2.98 14.09
CA ILE A 212 2.74 2.41 14.85
C ILE A 212 2.14 1.64 16.02
N ILE A 213 2.39 0.34 16.09
CA ILE A 213 1.94 -0.49 17.23
C ILE A 213 3.11 -0.81 18.14
N HIS A 214 2.84 -1.01 19.42
CA HIS A 214 3.72 -1.84 20.25
C HIS A 214 3.24 -3.28 20.16
N SER A 215 4.16 -4.21 19.86
CA SER A 215 3.88 -5.63 19.75
C SER A 215 4.33 -6.36 21.01
N THR A 216 3.39 -6.95 21.75
CA THR A 216 3.74 -7.79 22.90
C THR A 216 4.44 -9.09 22.48
N LYS A 217 4.23 -9.53 21.24
CA LYS A 217 4.88 -10.71 20.66
C LYS A 217 6.36 -10.49 20.35
N LEU A 218 6.74 -9.28 19.95
CA LEU A 218 8.11 -8.91 19.59
C LEU A 218 8.83 -8.11 20.69
N ASP A 219 8.09 -7.54 21.64
CA ASP A 219 8.60 -6.60 22.63
C ASP A 219 9.35 -5.42 21.97
N CYS A 220 8.71 -4.85 20.94
CA CYS A 220 9.21 -3.68 20.19
C CYS A 220 8.06 -2.94 19.49
N PHE A 221 8.37 -1.78 18.90
CA PHE A 221 7.45 -1.04 18.05
C PHE A 221 7.56 -1.46 16.59
N VAL A 222 6.43 -1.49 15.90
CA VAL A 222 6.32 -1.82 14.47
C VAL A 222 5.49 -0.76 13.78
N SER A 223 6.05 -0.13 12.74
CA SER A 223 5.31 0.84 11.92
C SER A 223 4.84 0.21 10.62
N PHE A 224 3.59 0.47 10.26
CA PHE A 224 3.02 0.12 8.96
C PHE A 224 2.85 1.38 8.13
N LEU A 225 3.46 1.38 6.95
CA LEU A 225 3.39 2.50 6.02
C LEU A 225 2.78 2.03 4.70
N PRO A 226 1.44 2.06 4.58
CA PRO A 226 0.77 1.96 3.30
C PRO A 226 0.88 3.28 2.53
N ASP A 227 0.48 3.27 1.26
CA ASP A 227 0.11 4.47 0.50
C ASP A 227 1.18 5.57 0.42
N PHE A 228 2.15 5.37 -0.47
CA PHE A 228 3.29 6.28 -0.62
C PHE A 228 2.94 7.52 -1.45
N TYR A 229 3.36 8.68 -0.94
CA TYR A 229 3.32 9.96 -1.63
C TYR A 229 4.70 10.62 -1.56
N GLU A 230 4.93 11.63 -2.40
CA GLU A 230 6.18 12.39 -2.39
C GLU A 230 6.14 13.43 -1.26
N PRO A 231 6.95 13.29 -0.19
CA PRO A 231 7.03 14.28 0.87
C PRO A 231 7.57 15.61 0.34
N ARG A 232 7.06 16.74 0.84
CA ARG A 232 7.46 18.08 0.35
C ARG A 232 8.52 18.77 1.20
N TRP A 233 8.71 18.36 2.47
CA TRP A 233 9.61 19.03 3.41
C TRP A 233 10.83 18.17 3.73
N LYS A 234 11.89 18.83 4.21
CA LYS A 234 13.09 18.21 4.76
C LYS A 234 12.96 18.08 6.28
N ALA A 235 13.24 16.92 6.82
CA ALA A 235 13.27 16.71 8.25
C ALA A 235 14.52 17.35 8.85
N ARG A 236 14.36 18.01 10.01
CA ARG A 236 15.48 18.62 10.75
C ARG A 236 16.43 17.57 11.30
N LEU A 237 15.87 16.47 11.80
CA LEU A 237 16.59 15.37 12.42
C LEU A 237 16.10 14.06 11.81
N LEU A 238 17.03 13.14 11.63
CA LEU A 238 16.80 11.77 11.18
C LEU A 238 17.27 10.83 12.30
N SER A 239 16.59 9.71 12.51
CA SER A 239 17.06 8.72 13.48
C SER A 239 18.43 8.19 13.05
N SER A 240 19.39 8.19 13.98
CA SER A 240 20.72 7.61 13.77
C SER A 240 20.74 6.08 13.83
N LYS A 241 19.64 5.46 14.29
CA LYS A 241 19.49 4.00 14.32
C LYS A 241 18.97 3.43 12.99
N GLN A 242 18.42 4.29 12.14
CA GLN A 242 17.97 3.94 10.81
C GLN A 242 19.06 4.19 9.78
N GLU A 243 19.07 3.34 8.74
CA GLU A 243 19.85 3.58 7.53
C GLU A 243 18.99 4.38 6.55
N TRP A 244 19.57 5.38 5.90
CA TRP A 244 18.83 6.31 5.04
C TRP A 244 19.40 6.32 3.62
N TYR A 245 18.51 6.26 2.64
CA TYR A 245 18.84 6.33 1.21
C TYR A 245 18.37 7.63 0.61
N ARG A 246 19.11 8.14 -0.37
CA ARG A 246 18.71 9.36 -1.09
C ARG A 246 17.64 9.03 -2.13
N ILE A 247 16.51 9.73 -2.06
CA ILE A 247 15.41 9.58 -3.01
C ILE A 247 15.86 9.95 -4.43
N ALA A 248 16.77 10.91 -4.59
CA ALA A 248 17.30 11.28 -5.90
C ALA A 248 18.02 10.11 -6.61
N ASP A 249 18.75 9.29 -5.86
CA ASP A 249 19.47 8.13 -6.42
C ASP A 249 18.47 7.05 -6.84
N ILE A 250 17.46 6.82 -5.99
CA ILE A 250 16.33 5.93 -6.27
C ILE A 250 15.57 6.39 -7.54
N LYS A 251 15.24 7.69 -7.64
CA LYS A 251 14.53 8.26 -8.79
C LYS A 251 15.35 8.15 -10.09
N LYS A 252 16.66 8.38 -10.01
CA LYS A 252 17.55 8.32 -11.19
C LYS A 252 17.59 6.93 -11.80
N GLU A 253 17.65 5.91 -10.96
CA GLU A 253 17.77 4.53 -11.42
C GLU A 253 16.40 3.98 -11.88
N PHE A 254 15.27 4.54 -11.41
CA PHE A 254 13.98 3.87 -11.55
C PHE A 254 12.76 4.73 -11.96
N GLY A 255 12.90 6.03 -12.16
CA GLY A 255 11.80 6.89 -12.61
C GLY A 255 10.70 7.11 -11.55
N ILE A 256 9.85 8.11 -11.76
CA ILE A 256 9.07 8.76 -10.68
C ILE A 256 7.80 7.97 -10.28
N ASN A 257 7.22 7.17 -11.18
CA ASN A 257 5.79 6.79 -11.07
C ASN A 257 5.48 5.36 -10.57
N LYS A 258 6.48 4.54 -10.18
CA LYS A 258 6.27 3.15 -9.70
C LYS A 258 7.36 2.69 -8.72
N LEU A 259 7.70 3.53 -7.76
CA LEU A 259 8.85 3.30 -6.88
C LEU A 259 8.53 2.42 -5.66
N TRP A 260 7.25 2.34 -5.29
CA TRP A 260 6.89 1.96 -3.94
C TRP A 260 6.15 0.62 -3.88
N PRO A 261 6.52 -0.26 -2.93
CA PRO A 261 5.73 -1.44 -2.60
C PRO A 261 4.38 -1.05 -2.02
N ASP A 262 3.45 -2.00 -1.91
CA ASP A 262 2.14 -1.73 -1.32
C ASP A 262 2.22 -1.41 0.19
N LEU A 263 3.25 -1.93 0.88
CA LEU A 263 3.50 -1.69 2.30
C LEU A 263 5.00 -1.73 2.64
N VAL A 264 5.46 -0.76 3.44
CA VAL A 264 6.75 -0.82 4.16
C VAL A 264 6.51 -1.09 5.63
N ILE A 265 7.34 -1.95 6.22
CA ILE A 265 7.35 -2.23 7.65
C ILE A 265 8.74 -1.93 8.21
N ASN A 266 8.76 -1.18 9.33
CA ASN A 266 9.96 -0.91 10.12
C ASN A 266 9.73 -1.29 11.57
N MET A 267 10.80 -1.68 12.26
CA MET A 267 10.81 -2.09 13.66
C MET A 267 11.86 -1.27 14.44
N ALA A 268 11.52 -0.92 15.68
CA ALA A 268 12.46 -0.26 16.58
C ALA A 268 12.12 -0.50 18.06
N ASP A 269 13.11 -0.34 18.93
CA ASP A 269 12.91 -0.37 20.39
C ASP A 269 12.13 0.84 20.91
N ASP A 270 12.22 1.97 20.21
CA ASP A 270 11.53 3.22 20.54
C ASP A 270 10.74 3.71 19.35
N LYS A 271 9.46 4.05 19.56
CA LYS A 271 8.60 4.67 18.55
C LYS A 271 9.18 5.98 17.99
N ALA A 272 10.03 6.69 18.74
CA ALA A 272 10.70 7.90 18.27
C ALA A 272 11.58 7.64 17.04
N ASP A 273 12.11 6.41 16.89
CA ASP A 273 12.89 6.01 15.72
C ASP A 273 12.00 5.69 14.50
N LEU A 274 10.67 5.60 14.67
CA LEU A 274 9.71 5.24 13.62
C LEU A 274 8.86 6.41 13.14
N VAL A 275 9.04 7.62 13.69
CA VAL A 275 8.17 8.77 13.38
C VAL A 275 8.31 9.29 11.94
N LEU A 276 9.40 8.93 11.26
CA LEU A 276 9.68 9.35 9.89
C LEU A 276 10.06 8.14 9.05
N ALA A 277 9.37 7.96 7.92
CA ALA A 277 9.77 7.00 6.90
C ALA A 277 10.50 7.69 5.75
N ALA A 278 10.03 8.86 5.30
CA ALA A 278 10.74 9.64 4.30
C ALA A 278 10.51 11.15 4.46
N ASP A 279 11.53 11.92 4.09
CA ASP A 279 11.45 13.35 3.81
C ASP A 279 11.72 13.59 2.32
N TYR A 280 11.74 14.85 1.87
CA TYR A 280 11.94 15.18 0.46
C TYR A 280 13.24 14.60 -0.14
N PHE A 281 14.29 14.42 0.66
CA PHE A 281 15.61 13.98 0.18
C PHE A 281 15.90 12.52 0.46
N GLN A 282 15.34 11.96 1.53
CA GLN A 282 15.76 10.68 2.08
C GLN A 282 14.58 9.80 2.46
N ILE A 283 14.78 8.49 2.33
CA ILE A 283 13.86 7.46 2.82
C ILE A 283 14.63 6.48 3.70
N SER A 284 14.03 6.05 4.80
CA SER A 284 14.60 5.02 5.66
C SER A 284 14.58 3.68 4.94
N ARG A 285 15.67 2.93 5.09
CA ARG A 285 15.76 1.55 4.60
C ARG A 285 14.73 0.71 5.36
N PRO A 286 13.78 0.08 4.66
CA PRO A 286 12.79 -0.78 5.29
C PRO A 286 13.42 -1.99 5.99
N ASP A 287 12.83 -2.43 7.09
CA ASP A 287 13.10 -3.79 7.58
C ASP A 287 12.47 -4.81 6.64
N MET A 288 11.23 -4.58 6.20
CA MET A 288 10.50 -5.42 5.25
C MET A 288 9.70 -4.59 4.27
N ILE A 289 9.50 -5.13 3.07
CA ILE A 289 8.48 -4.64 2.14
C ILE A 289 7.49 -5.75 1.81
N VAL A 290 6.24 -5.37 1.62
CA VAL A 290 5.16 -6.30 1.29
C VAL A 290 4.42 -5.79 0.05
N ASP A 291 4.29 -6.67 -0.93
CA ASP A 291 3.50 -6.48 -2.14
C ASP A 291 2.28 -7.41 -2.09
N CYS A 292 1.08 -6.87 -2.29
CA CYS A 292 -0.17 -7.65 -2.28
C CYS A 292 -0.64 -7.89 -3.72
N ARG A 293 -1.03 -9.12 -4.04
CA ARG A 293 -1.48 -9.52 -5.37
C ARG A 293 -2.80 -10.28 -5.29
N GLU A 294 -3.87 -9.54 -5.54
CA GLU A 294 -5.26 -9.96 -5.44
C GLU A 294 -5.76 -10.74 -6.67
N ASP A 295 -5.20 -10.44 -7.85
CA ASP A 295 -5.58 -11.08 -9.10
C ASP A 295 -4.82 -12.37 -9.32
N GLY A 296 -5.48 -13.44 -9.77
CA GLY A 296 -4.84 -14.75 -9.99
C GLY A 296 -3.85 -14.78 -11.16
N ASP A 297 -3.93 -13.83 -12.09
CA ASP A 297 -3.13 -13.75 -13.31
C ASP A 297 -2.10 -12.61 -13.30
N TRP A 298 -1.91 -11.95 -12.14
CA TRP A 298 -1.09 -10.75 -12.00
C TRP A 298 0.33 -10.93 -12.57
N PHE A 299 0.92 -12.11 -12.38
CA PHE A 299 2.27 -12.44 -12.82
C PHE A 299 2.40 -12.51 -14.35
N GLN A 300 1.31 -12.78 -15.08
CA GLN A 300 1.30 -12.76 -16.54
C GLN A 300 1.19 -11.33 -17.08
N ARG A 301 0.42 -10.47 -16.39
CA ARG A 301 0.14 -9.09 -16.82
C ARG A 301 1.23 -8.10 -16.44
N GLU A 302 1.63 -8.12 -15.17
CA GLU A 302 2.58 -7.15 -14.61
C GLU A 302 4.01 -7.68 -14.61
N GLY A 303 4.16 -9.01 -14.66
CA GLY A 303 5.44 -9.67 -14.47
C GLY A 303 5.99 -9.52 -13.06
N LEU A 304 7.20 -10.02 -12.87
CA LEU A 304 7.88 -10.03 -11.58
C LEU A 304 8.93 -8.91 -11.45
N GLY A 305 9.13 -8.14 -12.53
CA GLY A 305 10.13 -7.09 -12.60
C GLY A 305 9.91 -5.99 -11.57
N ILE A 306 8.65 -5.65 -11.26
CA ILE A 306 8.33 -4.62 -10.27
C ILE A 306 8.72 -5.03 -8.84
N LEU A 307 8.52 -6.31 -8.47
CA LEU A 307 8.89 -6.83 -7.15
C LEU A 307 10.40 -6.81 -6.94
N LYS A 308 11.13 -7.30 -7.95
CA LYS A 308 12.59 -7.28 -7.94
C LYS A 308 13.10 -5.85 -7.87
N ARG A 309 12.46 -4.93 -8.61
CA ARG A 309 12.78 -3.51 -8.57
C ARG A 309 12.62 -2.94 -7.16
N HIS A 310 11.50 -3.19 -6.48
CA HIS A 310 11.31 -2.71 -5.11
C HIS A 310 12.40 -3.24 -4.17
N TYR A 311 12.74 -4.53 -4.28
CA TYR A 311 13.81 -5.15 -3.49
C TYR A 311 15.19 -4.53 -3.77
N ASP A 312 15.58 -4.40 -5.04
CA ASP A 312 16.90 -3.91 -5.43
C ASP A 312 17.12 -2.45 -5.00
N VAL A 313 16.05 -1.65 -5.04
CA VAL A 313 16.03 -0.24 -4.61
C VAL A 313 16.14 -0.10 -3.10
N LEU A 314 15.18 -0.70 -2.39
CA LEU A 314 14.95 -0.45 -0.97
C LEU A 314 15.76 -1.39 -0.08
N LYS A 315 16.32 -2.47 -0.66
CA LYS A 315 17.19 -3.45 -0.01
C LYS A 315 16.68 -3.83 1.39
N PRO A 316 15.43 -4.26 1.55
CA PRO A 316 14.84 -4.50 2.87
C PRO A 316 15.71 -5.47 3.69
N ARG A 317 15.89 -5.20 4.99
CA ARG A 317 16.81 -5.97 5.84
C ARG A 317 16.41 -7.44 5.98
N LEU A 318 15.11 -7.72 6.06
CA LEU A 318 14.53 -9.05 6.23
C LEU A 318 13.97 -9.62 4.93
N GLY A 319 14.06 -8.88 3.82
CA GLY A 319 13.59 -9.29 2.51
C GLY A 319 12.23 -8.71 2.11
N SER A 320 11.76 -9.14 0.95
CA SER A 320 10.46 -8.78 0.39
C SER A 320 9.48 -9.95 0.52
N PHE A 321 8.22 -9.64 0.78
CA PHE A 321 7.15 -10.62 0.86
C PHE A 321 6.07 -10.27 -0.14
N VAL A 322 5.54 -11.28 -0.82
CA VAL A 322 4.46 -11.14 -1.79
C VAL A 322 3.27 -11.93 -1.29
N ILE A 323 2.22 -11.25 -0.88
CA ILE A 323 0.98 -11.88 -0.41
C ILE A 323 0.06 -12.04 -1.61
N CYS A 324 -0.05 -13.26 -2.13
CA CYS A 324 -0.90 -13.61 -3.25
C CYS A 324 -2.23 -14.20 -2.75
N ARG A 325 -3.34 -13.79 -3.36
CA ARG A 325 -4.64 -14.41 -3.10
C ARG A 325 -4.67 -15.85 -3.62
N GLU A 326 -4.17 -16.05 -4.82
CA GLU A 326 -4.07 -17.36 -5.47
C GLU A 326 -2.60 -17.81 -5.59
N ALA A 327 -2.39 -19.13 -5.62
CA ALA A 327 -1.05 -19.68 -5.72
C ALA A 327 -0.36 -19.30 -7.03
N VAL A 328 0.88 -18.82 -6.95
CA VAL A 328 1.70 -18.55 -8.13
C VAL A 328 2.17 -19.90 -8.71
N PRO A 329 1.91 -20.20 -9.98
CA PRO A 329 2.36 -21.45 -10.59
C PRO A 329 3.89 -21.61 -10.52
N GLU A 330 4.36 -22.83 -10.24
CA GLU A 330 5.80 -23.12 -10.16
C GLU A 330 6.58 -22.70 -11.42
N ALA A 331 5.96 -22.77 -12.60
CA ALA A 331 6.59 -22.34 -13.85
C ALA A 331 6.93 -20.84 -13.83
N ALA A 332 6.03 -20.00 -13.31
CA ALA A 332 6.26 -18.55 -13.18
C ALA A 332 7.34 -18.25 -12.13
N LEU A 333 7.38 -19.02 -11.03
CA LEU A 333 8.45 -18.93 -10.03
C LEU A 333 9.80 -19.35 -10.61
N LYS A 334 9.86 -20.40 -11.44
CA LYS A 334 11.10 -20.84 -12.11
C LYS A 334 11.59 -19.83 -13.14
N GLU A 335 10.70 -19.12 -13.82
CA GLU A 335 11.09 -18.01 -14.70
C GLU A 335 11.74 -16.85 -13.92
N LEU A 336 11.29 -16.58 -12.68
CA LEU A 336 11.93 -15.62 -11.77
C LEU A 336 13.39 -16.01 -11.48
N GLU A 337 13.63 -17.31 -11.30
CA GLU A 337 14.96 -17.85 -11.03
C GLU A 337 15.83 -17.92 -12.30
N ALA A 338 15.23 -18.26 -13.45
CA ALA A 338 15.93 -18.41 -14.72
C ALA A 338 16.29 -17.08 -15.39
N GLY A 339 15.49 -16.03 -15.21
CA GLY A 339 15.83 -14.65 -15.60
C GLY A 339 17.14 -14.13 -14.98
N LYS A 340 17.67 -14.82 -13.95
CA LYS A 340 19.01 -14.57 -13.37
C LYS A 340 20.15 -15.02 -14.28
N ALA A 341 19.98 -16.06 -15.10
CA ALA A 341 21.06 -16.66 -15.89
C ALA A 341 21.41 -15.84 -17.15
N VAL A 342 20.42 -15.24 -17.81
CA VAL A 342 20.62 -14.49 -19.06
C VAL A 342 21.23 -13.09 -18.79
N ALA A 343 20.88 -12.46 -17.66
CA ALA A 343 21.45 -11.16 -17.28
C ALA A 343 22.91 -11.29 -16.77
N ALA A 344 23.26 -12.39 -16.09
CA ALA A 344 24.64 -12.67 -15.68
C ALA A 344 25.55 -13.01 -16.87
N ALA A 345 25.04 -13.79 -17.85
CA ALA A 345 25.80 -14.14 -19.06
C ALA A 345 25.95 -12.96 -20.05
N GLY A 346 25.00 -12.01 -20.06
CA GLY A 346 25.07 -10.81 -20.90
C GLY A 346 26.07 -9.75 -20.41
N ALA A 347 26.37 -9.72 -19.11
CA ALA A 347 27.33 -8.78 -18.53
C ALA A 347 28.80 -9.24 -18.70
N GLU A 348 29.08 -10.54 -18.73
CA GLU A 348 30.42 -11.06 -19.02
C GLU A 348 30.77 -11.01 -20.53
N ALA A 349 29.77 -10.96 -21.41
CA ALA A 349 29.98 -10.93 -22.86
C ALA A 349 30.23 -9.52 -23.46
N GLN A 350 30.07 -8.44 -22.68
CA GLN A 350 30.29 -7.06 -23.16
C GLN A 350 31.63 -6.42 -22.77
N GLN A 351 32.55 -7.16 -22.13
CA GLN A 351 33.89 -6.63 -21.82
C GLN A 351 34.98 -6.89 -22.88
N VAL A 352 34.64 -7.46 -24.03
CA VAL A 352 35.63 -7.67 -25.11
C VAL A 352 35.02 -7.27 -26.45
N GLN A 353 35.12 -5.98 -26.80
CA GLN A 353 35.48 -5.46 -28.12
C GLN A 353 35.09 -3.97 -28.25
N ASN A 354 36.06 -3.08 -28.07
CA ASN A 354 36.40 -2.08 -29.08
C ASN A 354 37.72 -1.37 -28.70
N PRO A 355 38.76 -1.43 -29.56
CA PRO A 355 39.89 -0.54 -29.46
C PRO A 355 39.53 0.80 -30.13
N ASP A 356 40.20 1.86 -29.66
CA ASP A 356 40.41 3.12 -30.38
C ASP A 356 39.35 4.23 -30.19
N SER A 357 39.55 5.07 -29.17
CA SER A 357 39.57 6.54 -29.32
C SER A 357 39.97 7.25 -28.00
N THR A 358 41.23 7.68 -27.99
CA THR A 358 41.76 8.97 -27.53
C THR A 358 41.44 9.50 -26.13
N GLU A 359 42.47 9.39 -25.28
CA GLU A 359 42.94 10.32 -24.23
C GLU A 359 42.20 11.65 -24.07
N GLN A 360 41.34 11.75 -23.06
CA GLN A 360 41.27 12.89 -22.11
C GLN A 360 40.23 12.61 -21.03
N GLU A 361 40.55 11.77 -20.03
CA GLU A 361 39.89 11.79 -18.71
C GLU A 361 40.61 10.92 -17.66
N LEU A 362 41.94 10.82 -17.74
CA LEU A 362 42.76 10.27 -16.66
C LEU A 362 43.07 11.39 -15.65
N LYS A 363 42.24 11.55 -14.60
CA LYS A 363 42.67 11.98 -13.24
C LYS A 363 41.59 12.05 -12.14
N SER A 364 40.38 11.52 -12.34
CA SER A 364 39.32 11.59 -11.31
C SER A 364 38.82 10.23 -10.81
N ALA A 365 39.32 9.10 -11.33
CA ALA A 365 38.78 7.76 -11.06
C ALA A 365 39.71 6.85 -10.23
N GLN A 366 40.59 7.42 -9.39
CA GLN A 366 41.43 6.63 -8.46
C GLN A 366 41.25 7.12 -7.04
N ALA A 367 40.05 6.93 -6.49
CA ALA A 367 39.80 6.96 -5.05
C ALA A 367 38.46 6.27 -4.69
N LEU A 368 38.12 5.13 -5.30
CA LEU A 368 37.02 4.29 -4.81
C LEU A 368 37.11 2.86 -5.37
N GLU A 369 38.29 2.27 -5.31
CA GLU A 369 38.46 0.82 -5.40
C GLU A 369 39.20 0.34 -4.15
N ALA A 370 38.45 0.26 -3.05
CA ALA A 370 38.72 -0.69 -1.98
C ALA A 370 37.61 -1.75 -2.04
N SER A 371 37.89 -2.72 -2.90
CA SER A 371 37.13 -3.93 -3.18
C SER A 371 36.80 -4.71 -1.90
N GLY A 372 35.51 -4.74 -1.58
CA GLY A 372 34.86 -5.83 -0.86
C GLY A 372 34.01 -6.61 -1.85
N THR A 373 34.30 -7.90 -1.98
CA THR A 373 33.66 -8.91 -2.85
C THR A 373 32.16 -8.73 -3.04
N ALA A 374 31.74 -8.46 -4.28
CA ALA A 374 30.34 -8.61 -4.71
C ALA A 374 29.98 -10.10 -4.76
N VAL A 375 29.57 -10.65 -3.61
CA VAL A 375 28.84 -11.91 -3.55
C VAL A 375 27.47 -11.63 -4.15
N GLY A 376 27.09 -12.36 -5.21
CA GLY A 376 25.78 -12.24 -5.83
C GLY A 376 24.67 -12.55 -4.81
N ASN A 377 24.10 -11.50 -4.22
CA ASN A 377 23.02 -11.61 -3.26
C ASN A 377 21.76 -12.03 -4.02
N GLN A 378 21.37 -13.29 -3.88
CA GLN A 378 20.08 -13.78 -4.34
C GLN A 378 18.99 -12.92 -3.67
N ALA A 379 18.15 -12.27 -4.47
CA ALA A 379 17.05 -11.45 -3.95
C ALA A 379 16.18 -12.29 -3.00
N ASN A 380 16.08 -11.86 -1.74
CA ASN A 380 15.31 -12.55 -0.71
C ASN A 380 13.83 -12.16 -0.83
N ILE A 381 13.13 -12.76 -1.81
CA ILE A 381 11.71 -12.52 -2.11
C ILE A 381 10.91 -13.79 -1.80
N HIS A 382 9.96 -13.69 -0.88
CA HIS A 382 9.10 -14.78 -0.42
C HIS A 382 7.69 -14.63 -0.98
N PHE A 383 7.08 -15.72 -1.45
CA PHE A 383 5.70 -15.73 -1.96
C PHE A 383 4.80 -16.50 -1.01
N LEU A 384 3.73 -15.86 -0.57
CA LEU A 384 2.75 -16.41 0.38
C LEU A 384 1.39 -16.50 -0.32
N THR A 385 0.78 -17.68 -0.32
CA THR A 385 -0.60 -17.85 -0.80
C THR A 385 -1.53 -17.79 0.38
N SER A 386 -2.48 -16.86 0.38
CA SER A 386 -3.34 -16.61 1.54
C SER A 386 -4.82 -16.87 1.27
N ASP A 387 -5.39 -16.41 0.16
CA ASP A 387 -6.87 -16.39 -0.06
C ASP A 387 -7.68 -15.93 1.17
N PHE A 388 -7.14 -15.02 1.99
CA PHE A 388 -7.66 -14.55 3.30
C PHE A 388 -7.36 -15.42 4.54
N ASP A 389 -6.52 -16.44 4.44
CA ASP A 389 -6.01 -17.19 5.59
C ASP A 389 -4.88 -16.41 6.29
N MET A 390 -5.16 -15.87 7.47
CA MET A 390 -4.17 -15.15 8.27
C MET A 390 -2.99 -16.05 8.68
N SER A 391 -3.17 -17.36 8.80
CA SER A 391 -2.09 -18.26 9.23
C SER A 391 -0.96 -18.34 8.20
N SER A 392 -1.27 -18.13 6.92
CA SER A 392 -0.26 -18.07 5.85
C SER A 392 0.67 -16.86 5.96
N LEU A 393 0.30 -15.84 6.76
CA LEU A 393 1.14 -14.67 7.03
C LEU A 393 2.14 -14.93 8.18
N GLY A 394 2.13 -16.14 8.76
CA GLY A 394 3.04 -16.53 9.84
C GLY A 394 4.52 -16.35 9.48
N GLU A 395 4.91 -16.61 8.23
CA GLU A 395 6.31 -16.46 7.79
C GLU A 395 6.83 -15.01 7.94
N ILE A 396 5.97 -14.00 7.75
CA ILE A 396 6.33 -12.60 7.97
C ILE A 396 6.62 -12.37 9.46
N ILE A 397 5.78 -12.92 10.34
CA ILE A 397 5.94 -12.77 11.79
C ILE A 397 7.17 -13.52 12.29
N ASP A 398 7.43 -14.71 11.76
CA ASP A 398 8.59 -15.53 12.11
C ASP A 398 9.91 -14.83 11.70
N ALA A 399 9.93 -14.19 10.53
CA ALA A 399 11.07 -13.38 10.09
C ALA A 399 11.33 -12.18 11.03
N MET A 400 10.27 -11.48 11.47
CA MET A 400 10.39 -10.41 12.46
C MET A 400 10.91 -10.93 13.81
N GLN A 401 10.40 -12.08 14.28
CA GLN A 401 10.83 -12.70 15.54
C GLN A 401 12.30 -13.12 15.51
N ALA A 402 12.73 -13.77 14.43
CA ALA A 402 14.12 -14.21 14.26
C ALA A 402 15.08 -13.00 14.28
N SER A 403 14.73 -11.92 13.56
CA SER A 403 15.48 -10.66 13.58
C SER A 403 15.60 -10.07 14.98
N ARG A 404 14.48 -10.04 15.72
CA ARG A 404 14.46 -9.50 17.08
C ARG A 404 15.35 -10.30 18.04
N GLN A 405 15.31 -11.62 17.96
CA GLN A 405 16.16 -12.49 18.78
C GLN A 405 17.65 -12.27 18.48
N ASP A 406 18.01 -12.12 17.20
CA ASP A 406 19.38 -11.79 16.79
C ASP A 406 19.84 -10.44 17.36
N MET A 407 19.02 -9.40 17.28
CA MET A 407 19.33 -8.07 17.86
C MET A 407 19.57 -8.13 19.38
N LEU A 408 18.71 -8.84 20.12
CA LEU A 408 18.85 -9.00 21.58
C LEU A 408 20.12 -9.81 21.94
N SER A 409 20.44 -10.84 21.16
CA SER A 409 21.65 -11.64 21.36
C SER A 409 22.94 -10.84 21.16
N LYS A 410 22.94 -9.89 20.21
CA LYS A 410 24.09 -9.01 19.93
C LYS A 410 24.28 -7.94 21.01
N SER A 411 23.18 -7.39 21.55
CA SER A 411 23.24 -6.38 22.62
C SER A 411 23.88 -6.95 23.90
N THR A 412 23.45 -8.15 24.31
CA THR A 412 23.99 -8.82 25.51
C THR A 412 25.47 -9.20 25.38
N ALA A 413 25.94 -9.54 24.18
CA ALA A 413 27.35 -9.84 23.93
C ALA A 413 28.27 -8.62 24.07
N VAL A 414 27.80 -7.42 23.73
CA VAL A 414 28.59 -6.18 23.83
C VAL A 414 28.79 -5.76 25.30
N GLU A 415 27.78 -5.94 26.15
CA GLU A 415 27.89 -5.60 27.57
C GLU A 415 28.85 -6.54 28.33
N GLY A 416 28.87 -7.84 27.99
CA GLY A 416 29.70 -8.85 28.65
C GLY A 416 31.21 -8.69 28.45
N VAL A 417 31.66 -8.08 27.34
CA VAL A 417 33.09 -7.91 27.04
C VAL A 417 33.70 -6.70 27.77
N SER A 418 32.88 -5.79 28.29
CA SER A 418 33.35 -4.59 29.01
C SER A 418 33.61 -4.79 30.51
N GLY A 419 33.40 -6.01 31.04
CA GLY A 419 33.38 -6.29 32.48
C GLY A 419 34.62 -6.94 33.11
N GLU A 420 35.62 -7.43 32.35
CA GLU A 420 36.70 -8.27 32.91
C GLU A 420 38.10 -7.64 33.03
N ASP A 421 38.39 -6.46 32.47
CA ASP A 421 39.75 -5.87 32.51
C ASP A 421 40.03 -4.97 33.73
N GLY A 422 39.38 -5.23 34.87
CA GLY A 422 39.38 -4.32 36.03
C GLY A 422 39.90 -4.85 37.37
N LYS A 423 40.53 -6.03 37.44
CA LYS A 423 41.09 -6.57 38.70
C LYS A 423 42.40 -7.31 38.51
N ASP A 424 43.50 -6.58 38.34
CA ASP A 424 44.79 -7.02 38.90
C ASP A 424 45.84 -5.90 38.87
N THR A 425 45.89 -5.08 39.93
CA THR A 425 47.13 -4.40 40.36
C THR A 425 46.93 -3.70 41.71
N ALA A 426 47.01 -4.45 42.81
CA ALA A 426 47.32 -3.87 44.12
C ALA A 426 47.83 -4.93 45.10
N GLN A 427 49.09 -5.36 44.97
CA GLN A 427 49.84 -5.89 46.13
C GLN A 427 51.36 -5.88 45.85
N LYS A 428 52.05 -4.86 46.37
CA LYS A 428 53.42 -4.92 46.92
C LYS A 428 53.84 -3.56 47.45
N GLY A 429 54.09 -3.47 48.76
CA GLY A 429 54.67 -2.29 49.39
C GLY A 429 54.43 -2.23 50.91
N ALA A 430 55.12 -3.09 51.66
CA ALA A 430 55.47 -2.88 53.06
C ALA A 430 56.83 -3.57 53.31
#